data_AF-A0A9E8SCN0-F1
#
_entry.id   AF-A0A9E8SCN0-F1
#
_cell.length_a   1.000
_cell.length_b   1.000
_cell.length_c   1.000
_cell.angle_alpha   90.00
_cell.angle_beta   90.00
_cell.angle_gamma   90.00
#
_symmetry.space_group_name_H-M   'P 1'
#
loop_
_entity.id
_entity.type
_entity.pdbx_description
1 polymer ?
#
loop_
_entity_poly.entity_id
_entity_poly.type
_entity_poly.pdbx_seq_one_letter_code
_entity_poly.pdbx_strand_id
1 'polypeptide(L)'
;MSYARKTADTASISKLAVFVITTASAVSFVRVLFEVGVIIPNELPIIAVPIGAVILIMTLTCVALFYLINKESSKKEAMPEPDNPAQFKSALIFGLLYGFILLAVAFTKETFGNNALYIVSIISGLTDVDAITLSLSQLIKEGSLKATFGWRLILLAGLSNMVFKGVMAIVLGAKELAKWIVISFGIIVTAGLLIMWLWPESWYF
;
A
#
# COMPACT_ATOMS: atom_id res chain seq x y z
N MET A 1 22.03 -32.04 -1.79
CA MET A 1 21.41 -31.92 -0.45
C MET A 1 21.77 -30.62 0.29
N SER A 2 23.02 -30.11 0.24
CA SER A 2 23.38 -28.83 0.89
C SER A 2 22.75 -27.57 0.23
N TYR A 3 22.64 -27.56 -1.11
CA TYR A 3 22.02 -26.44 -1.84
C TYR A 3 20.49 -26.37 -1.72
N ALA A 4 19.80 -27.50 -1.57
CA ALA A 4 18.35 -27.54 -1.37
C ALA A 4 17.91 -26.98 0.00
N ARG A 5 18.85 -26.82 0.93
CA ARG A 5 18.59 -26.33 2.29
C ARG A 5 18.73 -24.80 2.37
N LYS A 6 19.67 -24.21 1.62
CA LYS A 6 19.79 -22.73 1.49
C LYS A 6 18.62 -22.08 0.73
N THR A 7 17.99 -22.80 -0.19
CA THR A 7 16.77 -22.32 -0.88
C THR A 7 15.55 -22.28 0.03
N ALA A 8 15.48 -23.16 1.04
CA ALA A 8 14.38 -23.16 2.00
C ALA A 8 14.46 -21.96 2.98
N ASP A 9 15.67 -21.67 3.51
CA ASP A 9 15.91 -20.49 4.37
C ASP A 9 15.60 -19.17 3.63
N THR A 10 15.86 -19.10 2.32
CA THR A 10 15.58 -17.88 1.53
C THR A 10 14.07 -17.69 1.32
N ALA A 11 13.33 -18.78 1.15
CA ALA A 11 11.90 -18.76 0.86
C ALA A 11 11.05 -18.42 2.10
N SER A 12 11.41 -18.94 3.28
CA SER A 12 10.77 -18.62 4.57
C SER A 12 10.99 -17.16 4.96
N ILE A 13 12.23 -16.67 4.87
CA ILE A 13 12.60 -15.26 5.12
C ILE A 13 11.85 -14.33 4.15
N SER A 14 11.71 -14.73 2.88
CA SER A 14 10.95 -13.96 1.89
C SER A 14 9.47 -13.84 2.27
N LYS A 15 8.82 -14.93 2.72
CA LYS A 15 7.41 -14.89 3.15
C LYS A 15 7.20 -14.05 4.40
N LEU A 16 8.11 -14.15 5.38
CA LEU A 16 8.09 -13.30 6.57
C LEU A 16 8.23 -11.81 6.21
N ALA A 17 9.13 -11.47 5.30
CA ALA A 17 9.25 -10.09 4.82
C ALA A 17 7.97 -9.60 4.12
N VAL A 18 7.34 -10.41 3.26
CA VAL A 18 6.04 -10.05 2.65
C VAL A 18 4.96 -9.84 3.72
N PHE A 19 4.88 -10.72 4.71
CA PHE A 19 3.94 -10.58 5.82
C PHE A 19 4.14 -9.26 6.59
N VAL A 20 5.38 -8.90 6.90
CA VAL A 20 5.71 -7.64 7.58
C VAL A 20 5.33 -6.42 6.73
N ILE A 21 5.67 -6.41 5.44
CA ILE A 21 5.35 -5.28 4.54
C ILE A 21 3.84 -5.14 4.34
N THR A 22 3.12 -6.26 4.20
CA THR A 22 1.65 -6.26 4.05
C THR A 22 0.98 -5.74 5.32
N THR A 23 1.45 -6.19 6.49
CA THR A 23 0.95 -5.72 7.79
C THR A 23 1.24 -4.24 7.99
N ALA A 24 2.45 -3.78 7.67
CA ALA A 24 2.78 -2.36 7.73
C ALA A 24 1.90 -1.50 6.81
N SER A 25 1.52 -2.03 5.64
CA SER A 25 0.60 -1.36 4.73
C SER A 25 -0.83 -1.32 5.29
N ALA A 26 -1.30 -2.41 5.91
CA ALA A 26 -2.60 -2.46 6.57
C ALA A 26 -2.70 -1.45 7.72
N VAL A 27 -1.65 -1.30 8.52
CA VAL A 27 -1.57 -0.28 9.59
C VAL A 27 -1.66 1.13 9.01
N SER A 28 -1.05 1.41 7.84
CA SER A 28 -1.22 2.71 7.16
C SER A 28 -2.68 2.98 6.80
N PHE A 29 -3.44 2.00 6.32
CA PHE A 29 -4.88 2.17 6.04
C PHE A 29 -5.72 2.39 7.30
N VAL A 30 -5.38 1.73 8.42
CA VAL A 30 -6.03 1.99 9.72
C VAL A 30 -5.77 3.43 10.17
N ARG A 31 -4.54 3.92 10.00
CA ARG A 31 -4.18 5.30 10.32
C ARG A 31 -4.94 6.31 9.46
N VAL A 32 -5.10 6.05 8.17
CA VAL A 32 -5.92 6.87 7.26
C VAL A 32 -7.35 7.02 7.79
N LEU A 33 -7.97 5.93 8.28
CA LEU A 33 -9.30 6.02 8.89
C LEU A 33 -9.33 6.86 10.15
N PHE A 34 -8.29 6.77 10.97
CA PHE A 34 -8.16 7.62 12.16
C PHE A 34 -8.06 9.10 11.79
N GLU A 35 -7.23 9.45 10.79
CA GLU A 35 -7.07 10.82 10.31
C GLU A 35 -8.38 11.40 9.75
N VAL A 36 -9.08 10.62 8.92
CA VAL A 36 -10.41 10.97 8.40
C VAL A 36 -11.39 11.18 9.55
N GLY A 37 -11.41 10.28 10.54
CA GLY A 37 -12.32 10.34 11.68
C GLY A 37 -12.08 11.56 12.58
N VAL A 38 -10.84 12.05 12.67
CA VAL A 38 -10.50 13.26 13.41
C VAL A 38 -10.94 14.53 12.66
N ILE A 39 -10.82 14.57 11.33
CA ILE A 39 -11.10 15.79 10.54
C ILE A 39 -12.58 15.92 10.17
N ILE A 40 -13.17 14.84 9.66
CA ILE A 40 -14.54 14.76 9.14
C ILE A 40 -15.32 13.61 9.78
N PRO A 41 -15.56 13.65 11.11
CA PRO A 41 -16.22 12.57 11.84
C PRO A 41 -17.61 12.23 11.29
N ASN A 42 -18.34 13.23 10.77
CA ASN A 42 -19.68 13.04 10.21
C ASN A 42 -19.68 12.24 8.89
N GLU A 43 -18.62 12.36 8.09
CA GLU A 43 -18.47 11.67 6.80
C GLU A 43 -17.69 10.35 6.93
N LEU A 44 -17.18 10.06 8.13
CA LEU A 44 -16.40 8.85 8.41
C LEU A 44 -17.14 7.57 8.01
N PRO A 45 -18.44 7.37 8.28
CA PRO A 45 -19.11 6.12 7.90
C PRO A 45 -19.07 5.86 6.38
N ILE A 46 -19.21 6.90 5.57
CA ILE A 46 -19.20 6.81 4.10
C ILE A 46 -17.82 6.37 3.60
N ILE A 47 -16.76 6.85 4.24
CA ILE A 47 -15.37 6.57 3.86
C ILE A 47 -14.86 5.26 4.50
N ALA A 48 -15.31 4.95 5.71
CA ALA A 48 -14.85 3.83 6.52
C ALA A 48 -15.30 2.48 5.96
N VAL A 49 -16.48 2.39 5.36
CA VAL A 49 -16.98 1.13 4.81
C VAL A 49 -16.12 0.64 3.62
N PRO A 50 -15.87 1.42 2.56
CA PRO A 50 -15.06 0.95 1.43
C PRO A 50 -13.59 0.72 1.82
N ILE A 51 -13.00 1.59 2.64
CA ILE A 51 -11.63 1.41 3.13
C ILE A 51 -11.55 0.19 4.08
N GLY A 52 -12.55 0.00 4.93
CA GLY A 52 -12.65 -1.15 5.84
C GLY A 52 -12.74 -2.48 5.09
N ALA A 53 -13.43 -2.53 3.95
CA ALA A 53 -13.45 -3.70 3.08
C ALA A 53 -12.04 -4.05 2.54
N VAL A 54 -11.26 -3.04 2.16
CA VAL A 54 -9.86 -3.24 1.73
C VAL A 54 -9.00 -3.73 2.89
N ILE A 55 -9.12 -3.12 4.07
CA ILE A 55 -8.41 -3.56 5.30
C ILE A 55 -8.74 -5.02 5.63
N LEU A 56 -10.00 -5.44 5.48
CA LEU A 56 -10.42 -6.82 5.69
C LEU A 56 -9.67 -7.75 4.73
N ILE A 57 -9.61 -7.42 3.44
CA ILE A 57 -8.90 -8.21 2.43
C ILE A 57 -7.40 -8.27 2.73
N MET A 58 -6.80 -7.16 3.15
CA MET A 58 -5.39 -7.14 3.59
C MET A 58 -5.18 -8.05 4.80
N THR A 59 -6.10 -8.02 5.77
CA THR A 59 -6.05 -8.84 6.98
C THR A 59 -6.17 -10.34 6.64
N LEU A 60 -7.10 -10.71 5.76
CA LEU A 60 -7.22 -12.09 5.25
C LEU A 60 -5.96 -12.54 4.52
N THR A 61 -5.34 -11.66 3.73
CA THR A 61 -4.08 -11.94 3.05
C THR A 61 -2.94 -12.16 4.05
N CYS A 62 -2.86 -11.34 5.10
CA CYS A 62 -1.89 -11.53 6.19
C CYS A 62 -2.12 -12.85 6.94
N VAL A 63 -3.37 -13.20 7.26
CA VAL A 63 -3.71 -14.47 7.92
C VAL A 63 -3.33 -15.65 7.04
N ALA A 64 -3.63 -15.60 5.74
CA ALA A 64 -3.24 -16.63 4.78
C ALA A 64 -1.72 -16.80 4.72
N LEU A 65 -0.97 -15.70 4.63
CA LEU A 65 0.50 -15.73 4.68
C LEU A 65 1.02 -16.32 6.00
N PHE A 66 0.43 -15.94 7.14
CA PHE A 66 0.79 -16.48 8.45
C PHE A 66 0.59 -18.00 8.53
N TYR A 67 -0.54 -18.51 8.05
CA TYR A 67 -0.78 -19.96 7.98
C TYR A 67 0.23 -20.68 7.07
N LEU A 68 0.59 -20.09 5.93
CA LEU A 68 1.58 -20.66 5.01
C LEU A 68 2.98 -20.68 5.61
N ILE A 69 3.37 -19.65 6.37
CA ILE A 69 4.65 -19.59 7.11
C ILE A 69 4.66 -20.65 8.22
N ASN A 70 3.58 -20.75 8.99
CA ASN A 70 3.51 -21.66 10.13
C ASN A 70 3.47 -23.14 9.71
N LYS A 71 2.86 -23.45 8.56
CA LYS A 71 2.82 -24.83 7.99
C LYS A 71 4.19 -25.32 7.52
N GLU A 72 5.08 -24.41 7.13
CA GLU A 72 6.45 -24.74 6.72
C GLU A 72 7.46 -24.71 7.88
N SER A 73 7.07 -24.14 9.04
CA SER A 73 7.94 -23.94 10.20
C SER A 73 8.10 -25.22 11.03
N SER A 74 8.99 -26.12 10.59
CA SER A 74 9.55 -27.19 11.44
C SER A 74 10.91 -26.81 12.05
N LYS A 75 11.50 -25.65 11.73
CA LYS A 75 12.76 -25.20 12.35
C LYS A 75 12.74 -23.71 12.68
N LYS A 76 13.16 -23.40 13.92
CA LYS A 76 13.50 -22.05 14.37
C LYS A 76 14.61 -21.52 13.46
N GLU A 77 14.33 -20.50 12.66
CA GLU A 77 15.32 -19.82 11.84
C GLU A 77 15.67 -18.47 12.49
N ALA A 78 16.97 -18.20 12.55
CA ALA A 78 17.54 -16.95 13.05
C ALA A 78 17.39 -15.88 11.97
N MET A 79 17.00 -14.67 12.37
CA MET A 79 17.06 -13.49 11.50
C MET A 79 18.49 -13.35 10.95
N PRO A 80 18.70 -13.25 9.63
CA PRO A 80 20.02 -13.01 9.07
C PRO A 80 20.56 -11.68 9.60
N GLU A 81 21.85 -11.65 9.92
CA GLU A 81 22.51 -10.42 10.37
C GLU A 81 22.42 -9.34 9.27
N PRO A 82 22.09 -8.08 9.62
CA PRO A 82 22.00 -7.00 8.65
C PRO A 82 23.38 -6.71 8.07
N ASP A 83 23.63 -7.11 6.82
CA ASP A 83 24.90 -6.81 6.19
C ASP A 83 24.88 -5.40 5.57
N ASN A 84 25.91 -4.63 5.95
CA ASN A 84 26.26 -3.27 5.56
C ASN A 84 25.20 -2.14 5.77
N PRO A 85 25.33 -1.31 6.82
CA PRO A 85 24.39 -0.22 7.15
C PRO A 85 24.44 1.00 6.20
N ALA A 86 25.38 1.05 5.25
CA ALA A 86 25.48 2.10 4.23
C ALA A 86 25.22 1.54 2.83
N GLN A 87 23.95 1.25 2.51
CA GLN A 87 23.55 0.75 1.19
C GLN A 87 23.50 1.90 0.15
N PHE A 88 24.66 2.44 -0.23
CA PHE A 88 24.76 3.49 -1.27
C PHE A 88 24.03 3.11 -2.56
N LYS A 89 24.07 1.84 -2.95
CA LYS A 89 23.36 1.32 -4.12
C LYS A 89 21.83 1.40 -3.93
N SER A 90 21.31 1.00 -2.77
CA SER A 90 19.88 1.08 -2.46
C SER A 90 19.40 2.53 -2.38
N ALA A 91 20.20 3.43 -1.79
CA ALA A 91 19.91 4.85 -1.73
C ALA A 91 19.90 5.51 -3.12
N LEU A 92 20.85 5.15 -3.99
CA LEU A 92 20.89 5.65 -5.38
C LEU A 92 19.67 5.17 -6.19
N ILE A 93 19.29 3.91 -6.04
CA ILE A 93 18.11 3.35 -6.73
C ILE A 93 16.82 4.00 -6.20
N PHE A 94 16.71 4.20 -4.89
CA PHE A 94 15.59 4.93 -4.29
C PHE A 94 15.50 6.35 -4.83
N GLY A 95 16.61 7.10 -4.85
CA GLY A 95 16.66 8.46 -5.37
C GLY A 95 16.27 8.55 -6.85
N LEU A 96 16.72 7.62 -7.69
CA LEU A 96 16.34 7.57 -9.11
C LEU A 96 14.85 7.25 -9.30
N LEU A 97 14.32 6.24 -8.59
CA LEU A 97 12.91 5.89 -8.67
C LEU A 97 12.03 7.05 -8.21
N TYR A 98 12.40 7.70 -7.09
CA TYR A 98 11.70 8.86 -6.56
C TYR A 98 11.73 10.05 -7.52
N GLY A 99 12.89 10.34 -8.11
CA GLY A 99 13.03 11.37 -9.14
C GLY A 99 12.17 11.10 -10.38
N PHE A 100 12.12 9.86 -10.85
CA PHE A 100 11.27 9.45 -11.97
C PHE A 100 9.78 9.66 -11.66
N ILE A 101 9.34 9.29 -10.45
CA ILE A 101 7.98 9.53 -9.98
C ILE A 101 7.67 11.03 -10.03
N LEU A 102 8.52 11.88 -9.42
CA LEU A 102 8.33 13.34 -9.42
C LEU A 102 8.28 13.95 -10.83
N LEU A 103 8.98 13.37 -11.79
CA LEU A 103 8.95 13.84 -13.18
C LEU A 103 7.63 13.47 -13.87
N ALA A 104 7.18 12.22 -13.73
CA ALA A 104 5.86 11.79 -14.21
C ALA A 104 4.72 12.64 -13.60
N VAL A 105 4.90 13.05 -12.34
CA VAL A 105 3.99 13.92 -11.60
C VAL A 105 3.88 15.31 -12.20
N ALA A 106 5.04 15.96 -12.41
CA ALA A 106 5.10 17.30 -12.96
C ALA A 106 4.45 17.35 -14.35
N PHE A 107 4.75 16.34 -15.18
CA PHE A 107 4.19 16.22 -16.52
C PHE A 107 2.65 16.08 -16.51
N THR A 108 2.10 15.31 -15.58
CA THR A 108 0.66 15.02 -15.57
C THR A 108 -0.18 16.19 -15.02
N LYS A 109 0.40 17.04 -14.16
CA LYS A 109 -0.26 18.24 -13.61
C LYS A 109 -0.59 19.29 -14.66
N GLU A 110 0.17 19.40 -15.74
CA GLU A 110 -0.09 20.40 -16.78
C GLU A 110 -1.28 20.05 -17.70
N THR A 111 -1.70 18.78 -17.76
CA THR A 111 -2.56 18.31 -18.87
C THR A 111 -4.01 18.00 -18.49
N PHE A 112 -4.35 17.75 -17.22
CA PHE A 112 -5.64 17.15 -16.85
C PHE A 112 -6.45 18.00 -15.84
N GLY A 113 -7.69 18.35 -16.18
CA GLY A 113 -8.67 19.09 -15.34
C GLY A 113 -9.31 18.24 -14.22
N ASN A 114 -10.62 17.88 -14.27
CA ASN A 114 -11.28 17.10 -13.19
C ASN A 114 -10.60 15.74 -12.84
N ASN A 115 -9.80 15.17 -13.74
CA ASN A 115 -8.98 13.98 -13.48
C ASN A 115 -7.67 14.30 -12.72
N ALA A 116 -7.31 15.58 -12.54
CA ALA A 116 -6.16 16.04 -11.76
C ALA A 116 -6.15 15.43 -10.37
N LEU A 117 -7.31 15.38 -9.72
CA LEU A 117 -7.38 14.91 -8.34
C LEU A 117 -7.02 13.42 -8.22
N TYR A 118 -7.39 12.59 -9.20
CA TYR A 118 -6.95 11.18 -9.23
C TYR A 118 -5.44 11.07 -9.38
N ILE A 119 -4.88 11.81 -10.33
CA ILE A 119 -3.45 11.86 -10.61
C ILE A 119 -2.69 12.35 -9.37
N VAL A 120 -3.09 13.48 -8.81
CA VAL A 120 -2.50 14.07 -7.59
C VAL A 120 -2.61 13.09 -6.43
N SER A 121 -3.72 12.38 -6.28
CA SER A 121 -3.89 11.40 -5.21
C SER A 121 -2.96 10.21 -5.36
N ILE A 122 -2.82 9.65 -6.57
CA ILE A 122 -1.83 8.58 -6.85
C ILE A 122 -0.47 9.08 -6.41
N ILE A 123 -0.05 10.20 -6.98
CA ILE A 123 1.26 10.83 -6.85
C ILE A 123 1.63 11.13 -5.40
N SER A 124 0.78 11.87 -4.71
CA SER A 124 1.02 12.26 -3.34
C SER A 124 0.98 11.02 -2.44
N GLY A 125 0.15 10.04 -2.79
CA GLY A 125 0.15 8.73 -2.15
C GLY A 125 1.48 7.98 -2.26
N LEU A 126 2.28 8.13 -3.33
CA LEU A 126 3.62 7.51 -3.38
C LEU A 126 4.57 8.07 -2.32
N THR A 127 4.40 9.34 -1.95
CA THR A 127 5.37 10.07 -1.12
C THR A 127 4.90 10.22 0.33
N ASP A 128 3.65 10.63 0.53
CA ASP A 128 3.06 10.90 1.83
C ASP A 128 1.53 10.74 1.76
N VAL A 129 1.06 9.55 2.14
CA VAL A 129 -0.37 9.22 2.17
C VAL A 129 -1.12 10.02 3.23
N ASP A 130 -0.47 10.43 4.31
CA ASP A 130 -1.10 11.12 5.42
C ASP A 130 -1.43 12.56 4.98
N ALA A 131 -0.44 13.27 4.41
CA ALA A 131 -0.62 14.65 3.93
C ALA A 131 -1.77 14.79 2.91
N ILE A 132 -1.85 13.87 1.93
CA ILE A 132 -2.95 13.88 0.96
C ILE A 132 -4.29 13.50 1.59
N THR A 133 -4.32 12.57 2.55
CA THR A 133 -5.54 12.20 3.28
C THR A 133 -6.08 13.38 4.07
N LEU A 134 -5.23 14.08 4.81
CA LEU A 134 -5.62 15.28 5.56
C LEU A 134 -6.13 16.39 4.62
N SER A 135 -5.42 16.62 3.50
CA SER A 135 -5.81 17.62 2.49
C SER A 135 -7.18 17.32 1.86
N LEU A 136 -7.41 16.08 1.43
CA LEU A 136 -8.70 15.67 0.87
C LEU A 136 -9.81 15.72 1.92
N SER A 137 -9.53 15.34 3.16
CA SER A 137 -10.48 15.44 4.27
C SER A 137 -10.87 16.90 4.55
N GLN A 138 -9.91 17.82 4.48
CA GLN A 138 -10.16 19.26 4.63
C GLN A 138 -11.02 19.81 3.48
N LEU A 139 -10.77 19.39 2.23
CA LEU A 139 -11.60 19.78 1.09
C LEU A 139 -13.04 19.26 1.21
N ILE A 140 -13.23 18.07 1.79
CA ILE A 140 -14.57 17.53 2.08
C ILE A 140 -15.24 18.38 3.17
N LYS A 141 -14.51 18.69 4.24
CA LYS A 141 -15.00 19.53 5.35
C LYS A 141 -15.47 20.91 4.91
N GLU A 142 -14.78 21.51 3.94
CA GLU A 142 -15.10 22.82 3.38
C GLU A 142 -16.23 22.77 2.33
N GLY A 143 -16.72 21.58 1.97
CA GLY A 143 -17.75 21.39 0.95
C GLY A 143 -17.27 21.51 -0.50
N SER A 144 -15.96 21.75 -0.70
CA SER A 144 -15.30 21.82 -2.01
C SER A 144 -15.17 20.45 -2.69
N LEU A 145 -15.28 19.36 -1.92
CA LEU A 145 -15.18 17.99 -2.40
C LEU A 145 -16.28 17.12 -1.79
N LYS A 146 -17.00 16.34 -2.61
CA LYS A 146 -17.99 15.38 -2.08
C LYS A 146 -17.28 14.18 -1.46
N ALA A 147 -17.74 13.71 -0.29
CA ALA A 147 -17.20 12.51 0.35
C ALA A 147 -17.27 11.27 -0.56
N THR A 148 -18.32 11.15 -1.38
CA THR A 148 -18.50 10.07 -2.38
C THR A 148 -17.41 10.01 -3.45
N PHE A 149 -16.72 11.12 -3.69
CA PHE A 149 -15.57 11.18 -4.57
C PHE A 149 -14.26 11.13 -3.78
N GLY A 150 -14.20 11.80 -2.62
CA GLY A 150 -13.03 11.86 -1.76
C GLY A 150 -12.53 10.50 -1.27
N TRP A 151 -13.43 9.56 -0.92
CA TRP A 151 -12.98 8.22 -0.49
C TRP A 151 -12.24 7.47 -1.59
N ARG A 152 -12.63 7.65 -2.88
CA ARG A 152 -11.96 7.03 -4.03
C ARG A 152 -10.53 7.57 -4.16
N LEU A 153 -10.36 8.87 -3.95
CA LEU A 153 -9.06 9.54 -3.98
C LEU A 153 -8.15 9.08 -2.83
N ILE A 154 -8.69 9.00 -1.61
CA ILE A 154 -7.97 8.50 -0.43
C ILE A 154 -7.55 7.04 -0.62
N LEU A 155 -8.46 6.19 -1.10
CA LEU A 155 -8.16 4.79 -1.39
C LEU A 155 -7.05 4.67 -2.46
N LEU A 156 -7.14 5.45 -3.52
CA LEU A 156 -6.16 5.42 -4.61
C LEU A 156 -4.77 5.88 -4.13
N ALA A 157 -4.70 6.89 -3.26
CA ALA A 157 -3.47 7.31 -2.60
C ALA A 157 -2.89 6.18 -1.73
N GLY A 158 -3.72 5.51 -0.94
CA GLY A 158 -3.30 4.37 -0.11
C GLY A 158 -2.78 3.18 -0.93
N LEU A 159 -3.47 2.82 -2.01
CA LEU A 159 -3.03 1.77 -2.94
C LEU A 159 -1.71 2.14 -3.61
N SER A 160 -1.54 3.41 -4.00
CA SER A 160 -0.30 3.92 -4.57
C SER A 160 0.89 3.79 -3.60
N ASN A 161 0.72 4.20 -2.34
CA ASN A 161 1.72 4.04 -1.28
C ASN A 161 2.12 2.57 -1.09
N MET A 162 1.12 1.69 -1.06
CA MET A 162 1.33 0.26 -0.93
C MET A 162 2.12 -0.29 -2.13
N VAL A 163 1.73 0.03 -3.35
CA VAL A 163 2.47 -0.36 -4.56
C VAL A 163 3.91 0.13 -4.50
N PHE A 164 4.15 1.37 -4.06
CA PHE A 164 5.49 1.91 -3.90
C PHE A 164 6.34 1.08 -2.92
N LYS A 165 5.80 0.74 -1.74
CA LYS A 165 6.47 -0.17 -0.78
C LYS A 165 6.78 -1.54 -1.40
N GLY A 166 5.85 -2.07 -2.20
CA GLY A 166 6.01 -3.34 -2.91
C GLY A 166 7.14 -3.28 -3.95
N VAL A 167 7.17 -2.23 -4.77
CA VAL A 167 8.23 -2.00 -5.75
C VAL A 167 9.59 -1.86 -5.06
N MET A 168 9.66 -1.09 -3.98
CA MET A 168 10.89 -0.94 -3.19
C MET A 168 11.40 -2.28 -2.65
N ALA A 169 10.51 -3.10 -2.10
CA ALA A 169 10.88 -4.42 -1.61
C ALA A 169 11.30 -5.37 -2.74
N ILE A 170 10.67 -5.31 -3.92
CA ILE A 170 11.09 -6.10 -5.11
C ILE A 170 12.50 -5.70 -5.57
N VAL A 171 12.77 -4.39 -5.63
CA VAL A 171 14.02 -3.84 -6.15
C VAL A 171 15.20 -4.09 -5.20
N LEU A 172 14.95 -4.03 -3.89
CA LEU A 172 15.98 -4.22 -2.86
C LEU A 172 16.12 -5.67 -2.39
N GLY A 173 15.11 -6.52 -2.59
CA GLY A 173 15.05 -7.88 -2.05
C GLY A 173 15.42 -9.00 -3.03
N ALA A 174 15.29 -10.24 -2.57
CA ALA A 174 15.55 -11.44 -3.37
C ALA A 174 14.42 -11.74 -4.37
N LYS A 175 14.71 -12.50 -5.44
CA LYS A 175 13.71 -12.84 -6.49
C LYS A 175 12.48 -13.58 -5.96
N GLU A 176 12.63 -14.39 -4.91
CA GLU A 176 11.53 -15.12 -4.27
C GLU A 176 10.56 -14.18 -3.54
N LEU A 177 11.08 -13.12 -2.91
CA LEU A 177 10.28 -12.04 -2.31
C LEU A 177 9.37 -11.40 -3.35
N ALA A 178 9.92 -11.12 -4.55
CA ALA A 178 9.18 -10.43 -5.60
C ALA A 178 7.92 -11.19 -6.03
N LYS A 179 8.00 -12.51 -6.16
CA LYS A 179 6.84 -13.35 -6.52
C LYS A 179 5.71 -13.22 -5.49
N TRP A 180 6.02 -13.32 -4.21
CA TRP A 180 5.02 -13.25 -3.14
C TRP A 180 4.44 -11.84 -2.96
N ILE A 181 5.24 -10.80 -3.18
CA ILE A 181 4.75 -9.41 -3.19
C ILE A 181 3.78 -9.21 -4.34
N VAL A 182 4.15 -9.58 -5.57
CA VAL A 182 3.28 -9.41 -6.75
C VAL A 182 1.95 -10.13 -6.57
N ILE A 183 1.95 -11.35 -6.03
CA ILE A 183 0.71 -12.09 -5.76
C ILE A 183 -0.13 -11.38 -4.69
N SER A 184 0.45 -11.10 -3.52
CA SER A 184 -0.30 -10.56 -2.39
C SER A 184 -0.81 -9.15 -2.67
N PHE A 185 0.05 -8.29 -3.22
CA PHE A 185 -0.28 -6.90 -3.53
C PHE A 185 -1.18 -6.84 -4.77
N GLY A 186 -1.00 -7.74 -5.73
CA GLY A 186 -1.89 -7.89 -6.87
C GLY A 186 -3.34 -8.17 -6.44
N ILE A 187 -3.54 -9.09 -5.49
CA ILE A 187 -4.88 -9.38 -4.93
C ILE A 187 -5.47 -8.12 -4.28
N ILE A 188 -4.70 -7.41 -3.45
CA ILE A 188 -5.20 -6.25 -2.72
C ILE A 188 -5.49 -5.07 -3.65
N VAL A 189 -4.62 -4.79 -4.62
CA VAL A 189 -4.80 -3.71 -5.61
C VAL A 189 -5.99 -4.01 -6.51
N THR A 190 -6.09 -5.24 -7.03
CA THR A 190 -7.23 -5.62 -7.88
C THR A 190 -8.54 -5.54 -7.10
N ALA A 191 -8.57 -6.02 -5.85
CA ALA A 191 -9.74 -5.89 -5.01
C ALA A 191 -10.10 -4.43 -4.70
N GLY A 192 -9.11 -3.58 -4.37
CA GLY A 192 -9.34 -2.16 -4.12
C GLY A 192 -9.90 -1.42 -5.35
N LEU A 193 -9.38 -1.72 -6.54
CA LEU A 193 -9.88 -1.18 -7.80
C LEU A 193 -11.27 -1.72 -8.14
N LEU A 194 -11.54 -3.00 -7.87
CA LEU A 194 -12.88 -3.60 -8.04
C LEU A 194 -13.88 -2.97 -7.08
N ILE A 195 -13.53 -2.72 -5.82
CA ILE A 195 -14.35 -1.98 -4.86
C ILE A 195 -14.61 -0.59 -5.43
N MET A 196 -13.58 0.15 -5.86
CA MET A 196 -13.73 1.47 -6.44
C MET A 196 -14.68 1.50 -7.64
N TRP A 197 -14.66 0.45 -8.48
CA TRP A 197 -15.49 0.35 -9.68
C TRP A 197 -16.92 -0.13 -9.40
N LEU A 198 -17.09 -1.10 -8.51
CA LEU A 198 -18.38 -1.72 -8.20
C LEU A 198 -19.18 -1.00 -7.13
N TRP A 199 -18.55 -0.14 -6.30
CA TRP A 199 -19.23 0.53 -5.20
C TRP A 199 -20.30 1.49 -5.73
N PRO A 200 -21.60 1.19 -5.53
CA PRO A 200 -22.68 2.02 -6.06
C PRO A 200 -22.69 3.38 -5.37
N GLU A 201 -22.98 4.46 -6.11
CA GLU A 201 -23.13 5.80 -5.53
C GLU A 201 -24.38 5.93 -4.62
N SER A 202 -25.19 4.86 -4.51
CA SER A 202 -26.51 4.87 -3.88
C SER A 202 -26.59 4.18 -2.50
N TRP A 203 -25.48 3.70 -1.93
CA TRP A 203 -25.49 3.19 -0.54
C TRP A 203 -25.26 4.35 0.45
N TYR A 204 -26.33 5.11 0.68
CA TYR A 204 -26.45 5.99 1.84
C TYR A 204 -27.06 5.17 2.98
N PHE A 205 -26.32 4.98 4.07
CA PHE A 205 -26.85 4.56 5.37
C PHE A 205 -27.00 5.79 6.26
#